data_AF-A0A0M2PQ49-F1
#
_entry.id   AF-A0A0M2PQ49-F1
#
_cell.length_a   1.000
_cell.length_b   1.000
_cell.length_c   1.000
_cell.angle_alpha   90.00
_cell.angle_beta   90.00
_cell.angle_gamma   90.00
#
_symmetry.space_group_name_H-M   'P 1'
#
loop_
_entity.id
_entity.type
_entity.pdbx_description
1 polymer ?
#
loop_
_entity_poly.entity_id
_entity_poly.type
_entity_poly.pdbx_seq_one_letter_code
_entity_poly.pdbx_strand_id
1 'polypeptide(L)'
;MKKGILGVFCGAIIIGILFLININTPSQETEGPNTLEESAPAEVETIAEPEVEEIDSENDKEERETDLKELVENQFEYFDSHVNGNYFRNARRNGPDGNYSDGWVTAKVADELQQRAAEIDKFLPEEISSTDSTSQDLLNVLIRINQAASLTESQKNVYHIYRTLYNLHVSLNGYELEEGKFDPEEDWGQVFDEDIDQTVKTEAELRMETAEEETE
;
A
#
# COMPACT_ATOMS: atom_id res chain seq x y z
N MET A 1 6.80 24.11 -42.49
CA MET A 1 6.85 22.64 -42.44
C MET A 1 6.24 22.19 -41.13
N LYS A 2 5.36 21.19 -41.20
CA LYS A 2 4.56 20.63 -40.11
C LYS A 2 5.38 19.62 -39.27
N LYS A 3 4.98 19.49 -38.00
CA LYS A 3 4.92 18.32 -37.08
C LYS A 3 5.05 18.89 -35.66
N GLY A 4 4.21 18.64 -34.67
CA GLY A 4 3.08 17.74 -34.50
C GLY A 4 2.80 17.70 -32.99
N ILE A 5 1.52 17.73 -32.62
CA ILE A 5 1.00 17.75 -31.24
C ILE A 5 1.29 16.41 -30.55
N LEU A 6 1.68 16.44 -29.26
CA LEU A 6 1.54 15.36 -28.27
C LEU A 6 1.80 15.99 -26.89
N GLY A 7 0.97 15.95 -25.85
CA GLY A 7 -0.35 15.40 -25.60
C GLY A 7 -0.56 15.63 -24.10
N VAL A 8 -1.32 16.66 -23.73
CA VAL A 8 -1.68 16.97 -22.34
C VAL A 8 -2.96 16.20 -22.02
N PHE A 9 -2.81 15.03 -21.40
CA PHE A 9 -3.82 14.24 -20.67
C PHE A 9 -2.95 13.25 -19.85
N CYS A 10 -2.89 13.32 -18.52
CA CYS A 10 -3.91 12.83 -17.61
C CYS A 10 -3.83 13.56 -16.27
N GLY A 11 -4.62 14.64 -16.14
CA GLY A 11 -5.02 15.18 -14.85
C GLY A 11 -6.51 14.91 -14.68
N ALA A 12 -6.85 13.77 -14.07
CA ALA A 12 -8.14 13.41 -13.46
C ALA A 12 -8.23 11.88 -13.40
N ILE A 13 -7.99 11.28 -12.22
CA ILE A 13 -8.65 10.11 -11.61
C ILE A 13 -8.01 9.95 -10.21
N ILE A 14 -8.07 10.98 -9.35
CA ILE A 14 -7.86 10.83 -7.89
C ILE A 14 -8.75 11.87 -7.17
N ILE A 15 -10.01 11.96 -7.58
CA ILE A 15 -11.04 12.74 -6.87
C ILE A 15 -12.30 11.88 -6.87
N GLY A 16 -12.31 10.87 -6.00
CA GLY A 16 -13.45 9.96 -5.86
C GLY A 16 -13.54 9.33 -4.48
N ILE A 17 -12.39 9.06 -3.84
CA ILE A 17 -12.37 8.29 -2.58
C ILE A 17 -12.33 9.19 -1.33
N LEU A 18 -11.96 10.46 -1.45
CA LEU A 18 -11.83 11.38 -0.30
C LEU A 18 -13.14 12.03 0.19
N PHE A 19 -14.29 11.80 -0.44
CA PHE A 19 -15.56 12.45 -0.04
C PHE A 19 -16.45 11.63 0.90
N LEU A 20 -16.10 10.39 1.23
CA LEU A 20 -16.95 9.54 2.11
C LEU A 20 -16.54 9.54 3.59
N ILE A 21 -15.39 10.12 3.95
CA ILE A 21 -14.87 10.04 5.31
C ILE A 21 -15.44 11.13 6.25
N ASN A 22 -16.26 12.08 5.76
CA ASN A 22 -16.62 13.27 6.56
C ASN A 22 -18.11 13.61 6.73
N ILE A 23 -19.03 12.63 6.63
CA ILE A 23 -20.44 12.87 6.99
C ILE A 23 -21.00 11.69 7.79
N ASN A 24 -20.61 11.56 9.06
CA ASN A 24 -21.42 10.89 10.07
C ASN A 24 -20.93 11.22 11.49
N THR A 25 -21.17 12.46 11.92
CA THR A 25 -21.22 12.80 13.36
C THR A 25 -22.69 13.01 13.76
N PRO A 26 -23.21 12.29 14.76
CA PRO A 26 -24.58 12.46 15.22
C PRO A 26 -24.63 13.66 16.19
N SER A 27 -25.53 14.61 15.95
CA SER A 27 -25.85 15.63 16.96
C SER A 27 -27.36 15.71 17.17
N GLN A 28 -27.73 15.57 18.44
CA GLN A 28 -29.07 15.59 19.00
C GLN A 28 -29.82 16.93 18.81
N GLU A 29 -31.13 16.77 18.70
CA GLU A 29 -32.26 17.54 19.26
C GLU A 29 -32.36 19.05 19.04
N THR A 30 -33.49 19.46 18.46
CA THR A 30 -34.30 20.55 19.04
C THR A 30 -35.75 20.50 18.53
N GLU A 31 -36.68 20.72 19.46
CA GLU A 31 -38.13 20.58 19.37
C GLU A 31 -38.85 21.69 18.56
N GLY A 32 -40.05 21.37 18.04
CA GLY A 32 -41.17 22.32 17.93
C GLY A 32 -41.86 22.45 16.55
N PRO A 33 -43.13 22.95 16.49
CA PRO A 33 -44.31 22.09 16.38
C PRO A 33 -45.35 22.49 15.29
N ASN A 34 -46.43 21.70 15.19
CA ASN A 34 -47.72 21.85 14.46
C ASN A 34 -47.69 21.41 12.97
N THR A 35 -48.64 20.64 12.41
CA THR A 35 -50.12 20.75 12.44
C THR A 35 -50.75 19.48 11.87
N LEU A 36 -52.01 19.22 12.24
CA LEU A 36 -52.89 18.09 11.93
C LEU A 36 -53.29 17.88 10.44
N GLU A 37 -53.58 16.62 10.10
CA GLU A 37 -54.79 16.07 9.41
C GLU A 37 -54.51 14.99 8.33
N GLU A 38 -54.97 13.75 8.65
CA GLU A 38 -55.79 12.83 7.85
C GLU A 38 -55.48 12.56 6.36
N SER A 39 -55.12 11.31 5.98
CA SER A 39 -55.91 10.46 5.05
C SER A 39 -55.23 9.11 4.71
N ALA A 40 -56.05 8.04 4.77
CA ALA A 40 -56.00 6.72 4.10
C ALA A 40 -54.82 5.73 4.34
N PRO A 41 -55.10 4.45 4.68
CA PRO A 41 -54.08 3.41 4.71
C PRO A 41 -53.80 2.92 3.28
N ALA A 42 -52.60 3.21 2.78
CA ALA A 42 -52.07 2.55 1.59
C ALA A 42 -51.63 1.13 1.96
N GLU A 43 -52.07 0.17 1.16
CA GLU A 43 -51.74 -1.25 1.24
C GLU A 43 -50.22 -1.42 1.08
N VAL A 44 -49.55 -1.83 2.17
CA VAL A 44 -48.10 -2.09 2.17
C VAL A 44 -47.88 -3.41 1.46
N GLU A 45 -47.60 -3.33 0.16
CA GLU A 45 -46.94 -4.38 -0.59
C GLU A 45 -45.60 -4.65 0.12
N THR A 46 -45.52 -5.81 0.77
CA THR A 46 -44.30 -6.30 1.41
C THR A 46 -43.31 -6.63 0.31
N ILE A 47 -42.53 -5.61 -0.07
CA ILE A 47 -41.29 -5.81 -0.82
C ILE A 47 -40.41 -6.65 0.10
N ALA A 48 -40.28 -7.93 -0.22
CA ALA A 48 -39.28 -8.78 0.38
C ALA A 48 -37.93 -8.09 0.21
N GLU A 49 -37.30 -7.71 1.32
CA GLU A 49 -35.88 -7.39 1.34
C GLU A 49 -35.15 -8.52 0.62
N PRO A 50 -34.30 -8.24 -0.38
CA PRO A 50 -33.39 -9.26 -0.84
C PRO A 50 -32.51 -9.63 0.36
N GLU A 51 -32.64 -10.87 0.84
CA GLU A 51 -31.61 -11.50 1.66
C GLU A 51 -30.30 -11.30 0.91
N VAL A 52 -29.43 -10.47 1.47
CA VAL A 52 -28.03 -10.43 1.07
C VAL A 52 -27.49 -11.78 1.48
N GLU A 53 -27.43 -12.71 0.54
CA GLU A 53 -26.70 -13.95 0.68
C GLU A 53 -25.22 -13.58 0.91
N GLU A 54 -24.82 -13.41 2.17
CA GLU A 54 -23.44 -13.61 2.60
C GLU A 54 -23.12 -15.10 2.39
N ILE A 55 -22.86 -15.48 1.13
CA ILE A 55 -22.12 -16.70 0.84
C ILE A 55 -20.66 -16.34 1.05
N ASP A 56 -20.27 -16.27 2.32
CA ASP A 56 -18.87 -16.33 2.74
C ASP A 56 -18.52 -17.81 2.84
N SER A 57 -18.46 -18.49 1.68
CA SER A 57 -18.24 -19.93 1.65
C SER A 57 -16.79 -20.23 2.06
N GLU A 58 -16.56 -21.33 2.79
CA GLU A 58 -15.21 -21.74 3.19
C GLU A 58 -14.25 -21.84 1.99
N ASN A 59 -14.79 -22.16 0.80
CA ASN A 59 -14.03 -22.18 -0.45
C ASN A 59 -13.51 -20.80 -0.87
N ASP A 60 -14.30 -19.73 -0.74
CA ASP A 60 -13.88 -18.37 -1.14
C ASP A 60 -12.77 -17.84 -0.20
N LYS A 61 -12.79 -18.27 1.07
CA LYS A 61 -11.72 -17.97 2.03
C LYS A 61 -10.44 -18.70 1.72
N GLU A 62 -10.53 -19.99 1.40
CA GLU A 62 -9.37 -20.81 1.06
C GLU A 62 -8.72 -20.36 -0.25
N GLU A 63 -9.52 -19.96 -1.25
CA GLU A 63 -9.03 -19.38 -2.51
C GLU A 63 -8.33 -18.04 -2.25
N ARG A 64 -8.96 -17.13 -1.50
CA ARG A 64 -8.33 -15.84 -1.13
C ARG A 64 -7.03 -16.03 -0.34
N GLU A 65 -6.98 -16.99 0.59
CA GLU A 65 -5.76 -17.28 1.35
C GLU A 65 -4.64 -17.80 0.44
N THR A 66 -4.99 -18.64 -0.55
CA THR A 66 -4.04 -19.16 -1.54
C THR A 66 -3.50 -18.05 -2.43
N ASP A 67 -4.38 -17.19 -2.94
CA ASP A 67 -3.98 -16.05 -3.78
C ASP A 67 -3.10 -15.06 -3.01
N LEU A 68 -3.37 -14.86 -1.71
CA LEU A 68 -2.56 -14.00 -0.85
C LEU A 68 -1.14 -14.56 -0.66
N LYS A 69 -1.04 -15.88 -0.44
CA LYS A 69 0.25 -16.58 -0.32
C LYS A 69 1.08 -16.42 -1.59
N GLU A 70 0.45 -16.67 -2.75
CA GLU A 70 1.08 -16.51 -4.06
C GLU A 70 1.46 -15.05 -4.34
N LEU A 71 0.62 -14.08 -3.99
CA LEU A 71 0.96 -12.66 -4.12
C LEU A 71 2.22 -12.34 -3.31
N VAL A 72 2.24 -12.69 -2.02
CA VAL A 72 3.36 -12.38 -1.12
C VAL A 72 4.65 -13.05 -1.58
N GLU A 73 4.61 -14.32 -2.01
CA GLU A 73 5.76 -15.01 -2.58
C GLU A 73 6.29 -14.29 -3.82
N ASN A 74 5.42 -14.01 -4.80
CA ASN A 74 5.81 -13.32 -6.04
C ASN A 74 6.38 -11.92 -5.80
N GLN A 75 5.81 -11.15 -4.87
CA GLN A 75 6.37 -9.86 -4.49
C GLN A 75 7.72 -10.03 -3.79
N PHE A 76 7.82 -10.96 -2.83
CA PHE A 76 9.05 -11.21 -2.09
C PHE A 76 10.20 -11.61 -3.03
N GLU A 77 10.00 -12.56 -3.94
CA GLU A 77 11.01 -12.99 -4.89
C GLU A 77 11.53 -11.84 -5.77
N TYR A 78 10.64 -10.95 -6.20
CA TYR A 78 11.02 -9.76 -6.96
C TYR A 78 11.96 -8.87 -6.15
N PHE A 79 11.58 -8.47 -4.93
CA PHE A 79 12.40 -7.60 -4.10
C PHE A 79 13.66 -8.30 -3.57
N ASP A 80 13.62 -9.60 -3.32
CA ASP A 80 14.77 -10.44 -3.00
C ASP A 80 15.82 -10.36 -4.11
N SER A 81 15.40 -10.48 -5.37
CA SER A 81 16.32 -10.39 -6.51
C SER A 81 17.04 -9.04 -6.61
N HIS A 82 16.40 -7.96 -6.15
CA HIS A 82 16.98 -6.62 -6.09
C HIS A 82 17.91 -6.46 -4.88
N VAL A 83 17.40 -6.68 -3.67
CA VAL A 83 18.14 -6.52 -2.41
C VAL A 83 19.36 -7.43 -2.36
N ASN A 84 19.24 -8.64 -2.90
CA ASN A 84 20.34 -9.60 -2.99
C ASN A 84 21.04 -9.59 -4.35
N GLY A 85 20.77 -8.59 -5.20
CA GLY A 85 21.44 -8.34 -6.47
C GLY A 85 22.77 -7.60 -6.32
N ASN A 86 23.51 -7.51 -7.43
CA ASN A 86 24.86 -6.91 -7.46
C ASN A 86 24.89 -5.45 -6.97
N TYR A 87 23.88 -4.66 -7.33
CA TYR A 87 23.80 -3.25 -6.94
C TYR A 87 23.81 -3.12 -5.40
N PHE A 88 22.84 -3.75 -4.74
CA PHE A 88 22.65 -3.65 -3.30
C PHE A 88 23.77 -4.35 -2.52
N ARG A 89 24.28 -5.50 -2.99
CA ARG A 89 25.48 -6.13 -2.39
C ARG A 89 26.69 -5.21 -2.42
N ASN A 90 26.89 -4.45 -3.50
CA ASN A 90 27.99 -3.49 -3.58
C ASN A 90 27.73 -2.27 -2.70
N ALA A 91 26.49 -1.79 -2.63
CA ALA A 91 26.12 -0.70 -1.73
C ALA A 91 26.42 -1.06 -0.26
N ARG A 92 26.04 -2.26 0.20
CA ARG A 92 26.33 -2.74 1.57
C ARG A 92 27.83 -2.79 1.90
N ARG A 93 28.69 -3.09 0.92
CA ARG A 93 30.15 -3.13 1.12
C ARG A 93 30.76 -1.76 1.38
N ASN A 94 30.09 -0.68 0.99
CA ASN A 94 30.57 0.68 1.19
C ASN A 94 30.27 1.19 2.62
N GLY A 95 29.45 0.46 3.37
CA GLY A 95 29.05 0.82 4.74
C GLY A 95 27.97 1.91 4.79
N PRO A 96 27.60 2.36 5.99
CA PRO A 96 26.51 3.31 6.22
C PRO A 96 26.93 4.78 5.98
N ASP A 97 27.80 5.05 5.00
CA ASP A 97 28.35 6.39 4.77
C ASP A 97 27.33 7.41 4.21
N GLY A 98 26.03 7.06 4.23
CA GLY A 98 24.90 7.88 3.85
C GLY A 98 24.77 8.13 2.35
N ASN A 99 25.69 7.63 1.52
CA ASN A 99 25.66 7.82 0.07
C ASN A 99 24.86 6.72 -0.63
N TYR A 100 23.60 6.52 -0.21
CA TYR A 100 22.68 5.64 -0.91
C TYR A 100 22.23 6.33 -2.20
N SER A 101 22.51 5.70 -3.33
CA SER A 101 22.18 6.27 -4.62
C SER A 101 20.82 5.73 -5.09
N ASP A 102 20.04 6.58 -5.74
CA ASP A 102 18.80 6.14 -6.41
C ASP A 102 19.08 5.55 -7.80
N GLY A 103 20.36 5.37 -8.16
CA GLY A 103 20.80 4.90 -9.47
C GLY A 103 20.39 3.46 -9.81
N TRP A 104 19.75 2.73 -8.89
CA TRP A 104 19.17 1.42 -9.18
C TRP A 104 17.78 1.51 -9.83
N VAL A 105 17.05 2.62 -9.63
CA VAL A 105 15.73 2.87 -10.21
C VAL A 105 15.88 3.31 -11.66
N THR A 106 16.08 2.34 -12.55
CA THR A 106 16.01 2.58 -14.00
C THR A 106 14.55 2.79 -14.44
N ALA A 107 14.32 3.33 -15.64
CA ALA A 107 12.96 3.44 -16.20
C ALA A 107 12.23 2.08 -16.23
N LYS A 108 12.94 1.00 -16.54
CA LYS A 108 12.40 -0.35 -16.50
C LYS A 108 11.97 -0.76 -15.09
N VAL A 109 12.83 -0.50 -14.10
CA VAL A 109 12.53 -0.82 -12.69
C VAL A 109 11.36 0.02 -12.18
N ALA A 110 11.26 1.28 -12.59
CA ALA A 110 10.11 2.12 -12.25
C ALA A 110 8.79 1.54 -12.80
N ASP A 111 8.78 1.06 -14.05
CA ASP A 111 7.61 0.39 -14.63
C ASP A 111 7.27 -0.91 -13.89
N GLU A 112 8.28 -1.71 -13.52
CA GLU A 112 8.10 -2.95 -12.75
C GLU A 112 7.55 -2.65 -11.33
N LEU A 113 8.03 -1.60 -10.66
CA LEU A 113 7.51 -1.14 -9.37
C LEU A 113 6.04 -0.70 -9.47
N GLN A 114 5.66 0.02 -10.52
CA GLN A 114 4.26 0.39 -10.75
C GLN A 114 3.37 -0.84 -10.95
N GLN A 115 3.85 -1.86 -11.66
CA GLN A 115 3.12 -3.12 -11.80
C GLN A 115 2.94 -3.81 -10.44
N ARG A 116 4.00 -3.88 -9.62
CA ARG A 116 3.95 -4.47 -8.27
C ARG A 116 2.97 -3.72 -7.36
N ALA A 117 2.98 -2.39 -7.41
CA ALA A 117 2.01 -1.56 -6.70
C ALA A 117 0.56 -1.91 -7.09
N ALA A 118 0.27 -2.04 -8.39
CA ALA A 118 -1.06 -2.38 -8.87
C ALA A 118 -1.53 -3.79 -8.48
N GLU A 119 -0.61 -4.76 -8.44
CA GLU A 119 -0.90 -6.13 -7.98
C GLU A 119 -1.30 -6.15 -6.50
N ILE A 120 -0.60 -5.39 -5.66
CA ILE A 120 -0.90 -5.26 -4.23
C ILE A 120 -2.21 -4.49 -4.00
N ASP A 121 -2.40 -3.35 -4.67
CA ASP A 121 -3.59 -2.51 -4.55
C ASP A 121 -4.88 -3.29 -4.84
N LYS A 122 -4.86 -4.14 -5.87
CA LYS A 122 -5.99 -5.02 -6.21
C LYS A 122 -6.36 -6.00 -5.09
N PHE A 123 -5.40 -6.36 -4.23
CA PHE A 123 -5.60 -7.32 -3.15
C PHE A 123 -6.06 -6.68 -1.85
N LEU A 124 -5.86 -5.36 -1.70
CA LEU A 124 -6.28 -4.63 -0.51
C LEU A 124 -7.80 -4.49 -0.46
N PRO A 125 -8.42 -4.63 0.72
CA PRO A 125 -9.84 -4.32 0.88
C PRO A 125 -10.08 -2.82 0.73
N GLU A 126 -11.31 -2.44 0.36
CA GLU A 126 -11.71 -1.01 0.24
C GLU A 126 -11.52 -0.26 1.57
N GLU A 127 -11.76 -0.94 2.70
CA GLU A 127 -11.52 -0.43 4.04
C GLU A 127 -10.56 -1.34 4.80
N ILE A 128 -9.43 -0.79 5.22
CA ILE A 128 -8.41 -1.53 5.97
C ILE A 128 -8.70 -1.41 7.46
N SER A 129 -8.93 -2.55 8.10
CA SER A 129 -9.14 -2.64 9.55
C SER A 129 -7.82 -2.47 10.31
N SER A 130 -7.88 -1.80 11.46
CA SER A 130 -6.76 -1.71 12.40
C SER A 130 -6.35 -3.06 13.02
N THR A 131 -7.18 -4.10 12.88
CA THR A 131 -6.90 -5.45 13.38
C THR A 131 -6.38 -6.40 12.31
N ASP A 132 -6.45 -6.02 11.04
CA ASP A 132 -5.92 -6.81 9.93
C ASP A 132 -4.47 -6.41 9.65
N SER A 133 -3.54 -7.09 10.31
CA SER A 133 -2.11 -6.81 10.19
C SER A 133 -1.58 -7.07 8.78
N THR A 134 -2.11 -8.07 8.07
CA THR A 134 -1.63 -8.41 6.72
C THR A 134 -2.00 -7.32 5.72
N SER A 135 -3.24 -6.83 5.75
CA SER A 135 -3.64 -5.70 4.89
C SER A 135 -2.87 -4.42 5.23
N GLN A 136 -2.54 -4.18 6.51
CA GLN A 136 -1.68 -3.05 6.89
C GLN A 136 -0.26 -3.20 6.37
N ASP A 137 0.33 -4.39 6.47
CA ASP A 137 1.67 -4.66 5.96
C ASP A 137 1.72 -4.52 4.43
N LEU A 138 0.71 -5.01 3.72
CA LEU A 138 0.59 -4.82 2.27
C LEU A 138 0.40 -3.35 1.88
N LEU A 139 -0.40 -2.58 2.64
CA LEU A 139 -0.52 -1.13 2.45
C LEU A 139 0.82 -0.43 2.68
N ASN A 140 1.56 -0.83 3.71
CA ASN A 140 2.89 -0.29 4.00
C ASN A 140 3.87 -0.58 2.86
N VAL A 141 3.82 -1.79 2.28
CA VAL A 141 4.60 -2.12 1.08
C VAL A 141 4.20 -1.23 -0.09
N LEU A 142 2.90 -1.06 -0.35
CA LEU A 142 2.40 -0.22 -1.44
C LEU A 142 2.90 1.23 -1.33
N ILE A 143 2.80 1.83 -0.14
CA ILE A 143 3.30 3.19 0.12
C ILE A 143 4.80 3.27 -0.18
N ARG A 144 5.57 2.31 0.30
CA ARG A 144 7.03 2.30 0.12
C ARG A 144 7.45 2.03 -1.32
N ILE A 145 6.68 1.26 -2.09
CA ILE A 145 6.91 1.09 -3.54
C ILE A 145 6.80 2.43 -4.25
N ASN A 146 5.75 3.20 -3.93
CA ASN A 146 5.55 4.53 -4.51
C ASN A 146 6.70 5.48 -4.14
N GLN A 147 7.18 5.43 -2.89
CA GLN A 147 8.34 6.22 -2.44
C GLN A 147 9.65 5.79 -3.11
N ALA A 148 9.87 4.49 -3.26
CA ALA A 148 11.04 3.95 -3.96
C ALA A 148 11.09 4.41 -5.42
N ALA A 149 9.92 4.52 -6.07
CA ALA A 149 9.81 5.03 -7.44
C ALA A 149 10.03 6.56 -7.55
N SER A 150 9.76 7.33 -6.49
CA SER A 150 9.90 8.80 -6.47
C SER A 150 11.30 9.30 -6.10
N LEU A 151 12.29 8.40 -6.00
CA LEU A 151 13.72 8.66 -5.75
C LEU A 151 14.09 9.22 -4.38
N THR A 152 13.15 9.61 -3.51
CA THR A 152 13.47 9.97 -2.12
C THR A 152 13.74 8.71 -1.31
N GLU A 153 14.94 8.59 -0.72
CA GLU A 153 15.34 7.44 0.11
C GLU A 153 15.08 6.08 -0.58
N SER A 154 15.22 6.01 -1.92
CA SER A 154 14.67 4.88 -2.69
C SER A 154 15.28 3.54 -2.27
N GLN A 155 16.58 3.55 -1.97
CA GLN A 155 17.29 2.38 -1.50
C GLN A 155 16.74 1.90 -0.15
N LYS A 156 16.58 2.80 0.82
CA LYS A 156 16.04 2.49 2.15
C LYS A 156 14.61 1.97 2.07
N ASN A 157 13.78 2.58 1.22
CA ASN A 157 12.42 2.13 0.98
C ASN A 157 12.37 0.69 0.43
N VAL A 158 13.28 0.30 -0.46
CA VAL A 158 13.39 -1.11 -0.92
C VAL A 158 13.73 -2.06 0.20
N TYR A 159 14.63 -1.69 1.11
CA TYR A 159 14.95 -2.56 2.24
C TYR A 159 13.77 -2.74 3.18
N HIS A 160 12.98 -1.67 3.42
CA HIS A 160 11.74 -1.80 4.19
C HIS A 160 10.71 -2.67 3.47
N ILE A 161 10.53 -2.52 2.15
CA ILE A 161 9.64 -3.39 1.37
C ILE A 161 10.06 -4.86 1.53
N TYR A 162 11.33 -5.16 1.29
CA TYR A 162 11.89 -6.51 1.43
C TYR A 162 11.66 -7.06 2.83
N ARG A 163 11.88 -6.26 3.88
CA ARG A 163 11.64 -6.68 5.27
C ARG A 163 10.18 -7.04 5.52
N THR A 164 9.25 -6.18 5.13
CA THR A 164 7.82 -6.44 5.36
C THR A 164 7.37 -7.69 4.59
N LEU A 165 7.79 -7.83 3.33
CA LEU A 165 7.49 -9.01 2.52
C LEU A 165 8.15 -10.28 3.07
N TYR A 166 9.37 -10.21 3.59
CA TYR A 166 10.03 -11.32 4.28
C TYR A 166 9.19 -11.79 5.47
N ASN A 167 8.75 -10.89 6.34
CA ASN A 167 7.93 -11.23 7.51
C ASN A 167 6.57 -11.83 7.10
N LEU A 168 5.93 -11.28 6.06
CA LEU A 168 4.71 -11.86 5.49
C LEU A 168 4.96 -13.25 4.90
N HIS A 169 6.07 -13.45 4.18
CA HIS A 169 6.38 -14.73 3.56
C HIS A 169 6.75 -15.81 4.60
N VAL A 170 7.47 -15.44 5.67
CA VAL A 170 7.70 -16.32 6.83
C VAL A 170 6.37 -16.73 7.47
N SER A 171 5.48 -15.78 7.76
CA SER A 171 4.24 -16.05 8.48
C SER A 171 3.19 -16.80 7.65
N LEU A 172 3.05 -16.47 6.36
CA LEU A 172 2.03 -17.05 5.48
C LEU A 172 2.51 -18.33 4.78
N ASN A 173 3.79 -18.40 4.41
CA ASN A 173 4.34 -19.47 3.57
C ASN A 173 5.40 -20.32 4.28
N GLY A 174 5.81 -19.96 5.50
CA GLY A 174 6.85 -20.69 6.23
C GLY A 174 8.23 -20.56 5.58
N TYR A 175 8.51 -19.45 4.91
CA TYR A 175 9.81 -19.18 4.31
C TYR A 175 10.93 -19.19 5.36
N GLU A 176 12.07 -19.76 4.99
CA GLU A 176 13.30 -19.74 5.79
C GLU A 176 14.37 -18.94 5.03
N LEU A 177 15.02 -18.00 5.72
CA LEU A 177 16.05 -17.16 5.11
C LEU A 177 17.25 -18.03 4.67
N GLU A 178 17.58 -17.95 3.38
CA GLU A 178 18.74 -18.64 2.83
C GLU A 178 20.07 -18.01 3.30
N GLU A 179 21.07 -18.87 3.52
CA GLU A 179 22.42 -18.43 3.93
C GLU A 179 23.03 -17.46 2.91
N GLY A 180 23.50 -16.31 3.41
CA GLY A 180 24.19 -15.29 2.61
C GLY A 180 23.26 -14.29 1.91
N LYS A 181 21.94 -14.39 2.10
CA LYS A 181 21.01 -13.30 1.81
C LYS A 181 21.07 -12.24 2.91
N PHE A 182 20.59 -11.04 2.59
CA PHE A 182 20.40 -9.97 3.57
C PHE A 182 19.36 -10.38 4.61
N ASP A 183 19.75 -10.33 5.88
CA ASP A 183 18.86 -10.52 7.03
C ASP A 183 18.33 -9.16 7.52
N PRO A 184 17.02 -8.88 7.37
CA PRO A 184 16.46 -7.60 7.81
C PRO A 184 16.63 -7.27 9.28
N GLU A 185 16.77 -8.28 10.16
CA GLU A 185 16.84 -8.08 11.60
C GLU A 185 18.29 -7.99 12.09
N GLU A 186 19.22 -8.72 11.44
CA GLU A 186 20.64 -8.73 11.83
C GLU A 186 21.52 -7.73 11.05
N ASP A 187 21.20 -7.46 9.78
CA ASP A 187 22.06 -6.66 8.90
C ASP A 187 21.65 -5.18 8.83
N TRP A 188 20.44 -4.80 9.28
CA TRP A 188 19.93 -3.43 9.11
C TRP A 188 20.86 -2.35 9.65
N GLY A 189 21.25 -2.47 10.92
CA GLY A 189 22.14 -1.51 11.57
C GLY A 189 23.51 -1.42 10.91
N GLN A 190 23.98 -2.50 10.28
CA GLN A 190 25.23 -2.48 9.51
C GLN A 190 25.08 -1.69 8.21
N VAL A 191 23.89 -1.73 7.60
CA VAL A 191 23.62 -1.03 6.36
C VAL A 191 23.35 0.44 6.59
N PHE A 192 22.59 0.81 7.63
CA PHE A 192 22.08 2.17 7.83
C PHE A 192 22.58 2.93 9.06
N ASP A 193 23.31 2.29 9.99
CA ASP A 193 23.75 2.88 11.26
C ASP A 193 22.59 3.47 12.11
N GLU A 194 21.43 2.84 12.03
CA GLU A 194 20.22 3.19 12.78
C GLU A 194 19.43 1.94 13.15
N ASP A 195 18.50 2.11 14.10
CA ASP A 195 17.48 1.10 14.38
C ASP A 195 16.40 1.13 13.28
N ILE A 196 15.71 0.01 13.11
CA ILE A 196 14.64 -0.12 12.12
C ILE A 196 13.47 0.78 12.51
N ASP A 197 13.25 1.87 11.78
CA ASP A 197 12.03 2.67 11.90
C ASP A 197 10.87 1.98 11.16
N GLN A 198 9.87 1.54 11.92
CA GLN A 198 8.66 0.92 11.38
C GLN A 198 7.58 1.94 11.04
N THR A 199 7.80 3.22 11.31
CA THR A 199 6.83 4.27 11.03
C THR A 199 6.61 4.37 9.52
N VAL A 200 5.36 4.28 9.09
CA VAL A 200 4.98 4.53 7.70
C VAL A 200 4.31 5.88 7.63
N LYS A 201 5.01 6.83 7.00
CA LYS A 201 4.46 8.16 6.72
C LYS A 201 3.34 8.01 5.68
N THR A 202 2.21 8.65 5.94
CA THR A 202 1.10 8.75 4.99
C THR A 202 1.52 9.58 3.77
N GLU A 203 0.83 9.39 2.64
CA GLU A 203 1.05 10.21 1.44
C GLU A 203 0.90 11.72 1.71
N ALA A 204 0.01 12.09 2.63
CA ALA A 204 -0.18 13.48 3.06
C ALA A 204 1.02 14.03 3.84
N GLU A 205 1.60 13.23 4.75
CA GLU A 205 2.82 13.60 5.49
C GLU A 205 4.02 13.76 4.55
N LEU A 206 4.13 12.88 3.55
CA LEU A 206 5.20 12.94 2.56
C LEU A 206 5.09 14.16 1.66
N ARG A 207 3.88 14.52 1.21
CA ARG A 207 3.67 15.73 0.40
C ARG A 207 3.99 17.02 1.15
N MET A 208 3.83 17.04 2.48
CA MET A 208 4.24 18.17 3.31
C MET A 208 5.77 18.27 3.39
N GLU A 209 6.45 17.15 3.59
CA GLU A 209 7.92 17.10 3.66
C GLU A 209 8.59 17.52 2.33
N THR A 210 8.09 17.04 1.19
CA THR A 210 8.58 17.47 -0.13
C THR A 210 8.32 18.96 -0.38
N ALA A 211 7.19 19.50 0.10
CA ALA A 211 6.89 20.92 -0.02
C ALA A 211 7.75 21.80 0.91
N GLU A 212 8.20 21.27 2.04
CA GLU A 212 9.12 21.94 2.96
C GLU A 212 10.55 21.97 2.38
N GLU A 213 11.02 20.85 1.81
CA GLU A 213 12.34 20.76 1.16
C GLU A 213 12.49 21.66 -0.09
N GLU A 214 11.41 21.93 -0.84
CA GLU A 214 11.43 22.85 -1.98
C GLU A 214 11.46 24.35 -1.59
N THR A 215 11.26 24.67 -0.30
CA THR A 215 11.21 26.05 0.21
C THR A 215 12.48 26.53 0.93
N GLU A 216 13.48 25.67 1.12
CA GLU A 216 14.83 26.04 1.59
C GLU A 216 15.83 26.29 0.44
#